data_AF-A0A7C2IVU3-F1
#
_entry.id   AF-A0A7C2IVU3-F1
#
_cell.length_a   1.000
_cell.length_b   1.000
_cell.length_c   1.000
_cell.angle_alpha   90.00
_cell.angle_beta   90.00
_cell.angle_gamma   90.00
#
_symmetry.space_group_name_H-M   'P 1'
#
loop_
_entity.id
_entity.type
_entity.pdbx_description
1 polymer ?
#
loop_
_entity_poly.entity_id
_entity_poly.type
_entity_poly.pdbx_seq_one_letter_code
_entity_poly.pdbx_strand_id
1 'polypeptide(L)'
;MRRVPTDENGRELVPPPVQPQLNQRVIGNKVVPLVTQVRSYELITPLFGGGVEPGEADPVTVIRGPEIRGQLRFWWRACRGGHFNGDLAAMKEAEDKLWGAASTEKKPMPSQVEIMISIEQSGESEHP
;
A
#
# COMPACT_ATOMS: atom_id res chain seq x y z
N MET A 1 16.47 20.28 -19.74
CA MET A 1 17.22 19.26 -18.98
C MET A 1 17.48 19.77 -17.58
N ARG A 2 17.00 19.10 -16.52
CA ARG A 2 17.35 19.44 -15.13
C ARG A 2 18.77 18.91 -14.88
N ARG A 3 19.72 19.78 -14.49
CA ARG A 3 21.07 19.35 -14.09
C ARG A 3 20.98 18.59 -12.77
N VAL A 4 21.66 17.44 -12.69
CA VAL A 4 21.73 16.65 -11.46
C VAL A 4 22.60 17.42 -10.44
N PRO A 5 22.16 17.57 -9.18
CA PRO A 5 22.96 18.22 -8.15
C PRO A 5 24.34 17.58 -8.03
N THR A 6 25.38 18.41 -8.03
CA THR A 6 26.77 17.99 -8.02
C THR A 6 27.43 18.49 -6.75
N ASP A 7 28.32 17.70 -6.14
CA ASP A 7 29.13 18.15 -5.00
C ASP A 7 30.20 19.18 -5.43
N GLU A 8 30.92 19.72 -4.46
CA GLU A 8 32.05 20.65 -4.66
C GLU A 8 33.20 20.08 -5.51
N ASN A 9 33.23 18.75 -5.72
CA ASN A 9 34.23 18.02 -6.49
C ASN A 9 33.74 17.55 -7.86
N GLY A 10 32.54 17.98 -8.30
CA GLY A 10 32.01 17.60 -9.60
C GLY A 10 31.41 16.18 -9.66
N ARG A 11 31.19 15.52 -8.51
CA ARG A 11 30.53 14.20 -8.43
C ARG A 11 29.03 14.35 -8.25
N GLU A 12 28.29 13.51 -8.95
CA GLU A 12 26.84 13.44 -8.87
C GLU A 12 26.38 13.08 -7.44
N LEU A 13 25.51 13.90 -6.86
CA LEU A 13 24.92 13.64 -5.55
C LEU A 13 23.84 12.57 -5.70
N VAL A 14 24.26 11.31 -5.72
CA VAL A 14 23.34 10.16 -5.61
C VAL A 14 23.03 9.97 -4.13
N PRO A 15 21.77 10.12 -3.69
CA PRO A 15 21.42 9.85 -2.30
C PRO A 15 21.77 8.39 -1.97
N PRO A 16 22.23 8.10 -0.75
CA PRO A 16 22.52 6.73 -0.36
C PRO A 16 21.25 5.86 -0.48
N PRO A 17 21.36 4.57 -0.82
CA PRO A 17 20.23 3.67 -0.87
C PRO A 17 19.49 3.66 0.47
N VAL A 18 18.20 3.98 0.45
CA VAL A 18 17.36 3.89 1.65
C VAL A 18 17.05 2.43 1.91
N GLN A 19 17.54 1.88 3.02
CA GLN A 19 17.12 0.56 3.48
C GLN A 19 15.84 0.71 4.30
N PRO A 20 14.70 0.16 3.85
CA PRO A 20 13.44 0.30 4.57
C PRO A 20 13.49 -0.50 5.87
N GLN A 21 13.13 0.15 6.99
CA GLN A 21 13.00 -0.52 8.28
C GLN A 21 11.62 -1.18 8.38
N LEU A 22 11.53 -2.46 8.03
CA LEU A 22 10.24 -3.15 7.88
C LEU A 22 9.58 -3.52 9.22
N ASN A 23 10.35 -3.54 10.32
CA ASN A 23 9.92 -3.98 11.64
C ASN A 23 9.54 -2.84 12.60
N GLN A 24 9.66 -1.59 12.17
CA GLN A 24 9.34 -0.45 13.03
C GLN A 24 8.93 0.78 12.22
N ARG A 25 8.05 1.58 12.79
CA ARG A 25 7.59 2.85 12.21
C ARG A 25 7.77 3.98 13.20
N VAL A 26 8.23 5.12 12.73
CA VAL A 26 8.29 6.35 13.51
C VAL A 26 6.96 7.10 13.37
N ILE A 27 6.27 7.34 14.49
CA ILE A 27 5.06 8.16 14.57
C ILE A 27 5.35 9.32 15.50
N GLY A 28 5.56 10.52 14.93
CA GLY A 28 6.07 11.68 15.66
C GLY A 28 7.48 11.38 16.20
N ASN A 29 7.63 11.37 17.53
CA ASN A 29 8.89 11.06 18.19
C ASN A 29 8.94 9.63 18.76
N LYS A 30 7.95 8.77 18.44
CA LYS A 30 7.84 7.42 18.98
C LYS A 30 8.14 6.38 17.91
N VAL A 31 8.93 5.37 18.28
CA VAL A 31 9.15 4.16 17.47
C VAL A 31 8.10 3.14 17.89
N VAL A 32 7.31 2.67 16.92
CA VAL A 32 6.25 1.69 17.11
C VAL A 32 6.68 0.41 16.39
N PRO A 33 6.69 -0.76 17.08
CA PRO A 33 7.01 -2.03 16.44
C PRO A 33 5.94 -2.38 15.40
N LEU A 34 6.38 -2.91 14.27
CA LEU A 34 5.53 -3.44 13.22
C LEU A 34 5.63 -4.96 13.17
N VAL A 35 4.50 -5.61 12.93
CA VAL A 35 4.47 -7.02 12.55
C VAL A 35 4.52 -7.11 11.03
N THR A 36 5.64 -7.59 10.50
CA THR A 36 5.84 -7.75 9.05
C THR A 36 5.42 -9.15 8.63
N GLN A 37 4.58 -9.26 7.60
CA GLN A 37 4.28 -10.53 6.94
C GLN A 37 4.55 -10.40 5.45
N VAL A 38 5.43 -11.26 4.94
CA VAL A 38 5.76 -11.33 3.51
C VAL A 38 5.12 -12.58 2.93
N ARG A 39 4.49 -12.44 1.77
CA ARG A 39 3.81 -13.52 1.03
C ARG A 39 4.06 -13.31 -0.45
N SER A 40 4.19 -14.42 -1.18
CA SER A 40 4.30 -14.46 -2.64
C SER A 40 3.04 -15.07 -3.20
N TYR A 41 2.55 -14.51 -4.30
CA TYR A 41 1.33 -14.96 -4.97
C TYR A 41 1.59 -15.06 -6.46
N GLU A 42 0.89 -16.00 -7.09
CA GLU A 42 0.85 -16.17 -8.54
C GLU A 42 -0.60 -16.08 -9.00
N LEU A 43 -0.80 -15.46 -10.16
CA LEU A 43 -2.12 -15.34 -10.76
C LEU A 43 -2.48 -16.62 -11.50
N ILE A 44 -3.62 -17.21 -11.15
CA ILE A 44 -4.14 -18.41 -11.83
C ILE A 44 -4.85 -18.02 -13.14
N THR A 45 -5.35 -16.78 -13.21
CA THR A 45 -6.04 -16.20 -14.39
C THR A 45 -5.29 -14.96 -14.85
N PRO A 46 -5.31 -14.62 -16.15
CA PRO A 46 -4.76 -13.37 -16.64
C PRO A 46 -5.27 -12.17 -15.85
N LEU A 47 -4.37 -11.21 -15.57
CA LEU A 47 -4.76 -9.98 -14.89
C LEU A 47 -5.52 -9.09 -15.87
N PHE A 48 -6.78 -8.81 -15.57
CA PHE A 48 -7.52 -7.76 -16.27
C PHE A 48 -7.12 -6.42 -15.66
N GLY A 49 -6.26 -5.69 -16.37
CA GLY A 49 -5.70 -4.42 -15.91
C GLY A 49 -6.73 -3.31 -15.75
N GLY A 50 -6.48 -2.45 -14.77
CA GLY A 50 -7.21 -1.19 -14.54
C GLY A 50 -6.26 0.00 -14.65
N GLY A 51 -5.56 0.11 -15.78
CA GLY A 51 -4.70 1.25 -16.11
C GLY A 51 -5.48 2.57 -16.23
N VAL A 52 -4.82 3.61 -16.73
CA VAL A 52 -5.52 4.85 -17.09
C VAL A 52 -6.50 4.57 -18.22
N GLU A 53 -6.09 3.73 -19.17
CA GLU A 53 -6.92 3.24 -20.26
C GLU A 53 -7.61 1.92 -19.86
N PRO A 54 -8.95 1.83 -19.96
CA PRO A 54 -9.67 0.60 -19.66
C PRO A 54 -9.21 -0.57 -20.53
N GLY A 55 -8.94 -1.72 -19.90
CA GLY A 55 -8.48 -2.92 -20.60
C GLY A 55 -6.97 -2.97 -20.83
N GLU A 56 -6.24 -1.89 -20.53
CA GLU A 56 -4.78 -1.87 -20.56
C GLU A 56 -4.21 -1.89 -19.13
N ALA A 57 -3.20 -2.74 -18.90
CA ALA A 57 -2.48 -2.74 -17.65
C ALA A 57 -1.49 -1.57 -17.60
N ASP A 58 -1.43 -0.87 -16.46
CA ASP A 58 -0.39 0.12 -16.21
C ASP A 58 0.98 -0.58 -16.12
N PRO A 59 1.94 -0.27 -17.00
CA PRO A 59 3.23 -0.97 -17.02
C PRO A 59 4.08 -0.69 -15.77
N VAL A 60 3.82 0.40 -15.07
CA VAL A 60 4.54 0.78 -13.84
C VAL A 60 3.87 0.15 -12.62
N THR A 61 2.54 0.16 -12.58
CA THR A 61 1.77 -0.36 -11.44
C THR A 61 0.78 -1.43 -11.84
N VAL A 62 1.30 -2.52 -12.44
CA VAL A 62 0.50 -3.67 -12.89
C VAL A 62 -0.42 -4.18 -11.78
N ILE A 63 0.10 -4.27 -10.55
CA ILE A 63 -0.69 -4.53 -9.34
C ILE A 63 -0.55 -3.35 -8.38
N ARG A 64 -1.69 -2.78 -7.97
CA ARG A 64 -1.73 -1.55 -7.16
C ARG A 64 -1.91 -1.83 -5.67
N GLY A 65 -1.01 -1.28 -4.85
CA GLY A 65 -1.09 -1.31 -3.39
C GLY A 65 -2.46 -0.86 -2.83
N PRO A 66 -3.03 0.26 -3.32
CA PRO A 66 -4.35 0.71 -2.91
C PRO A 66 -5.49 -0.27 -3.21
N GLU A 67 -5.41 -1.07 -4.29
CA GLU A 67 -6.46 -2.03 -4.64
C GLU A 67 -6.42 -3.26 -3.72
N ILE A 68 -5.22 -3.80 -3.48
CA ILE A 68 -5.02 -4.87 -2.47
C ILE A 68 -5.54 -4.39 -1.12
N ARG A 69 -5.23 -3.15 -0.74
CA ARG A 69 -5.74 -2.53 0.49
C ARG A 69 -7.26 -2.52 0.55
N GLY A 70 -7.91 -2.10 -0.53
CA GLY A 70 -9.36 -2.07 -0.64
C GLY A 70 -9.99 -3.47 -0.47
N GLN A 71 -9.42 -4.48 -1.14
CA GLN A 71 -9.85 -5.87 -1.03
C GLN A 71 -9.67 -6.43 0.38
N LEU A 72 -8.53 -6.19 1.01
CA LEU A 72 -8.29 -6.63 2.39
C LEU A 72 -9.24 -5.94 3.38
N ARG A 73 -9.53 -4.65 3.20
CA ARG A 73 -10.51 -3.91 4.00
C ARG A 73 -11.92 -4.49 3.82
N PHE A 74 -12.30 -4.84 2.58
CA PHE A 74 -13.56 -5.52 2.29
C PHE A 74 -13.66 -6.88 3.00
N TRP A 75 -12.66 -7.74 2.84
CA TRP A 75 -12.64 -9.05 3.48
C TRP A 75 -12.56 -8.96 5.00
N TRP A 76 -11.89 -7.96 5.55
CA TRP A 76 -11.94 -7.69 6.99
C TRP A 76 -13.37 -7.45 7.46
N ARG A 77 -14.18 -6.66 6.74
CA ARG A 77 -15.60 -6.47 7.08
C ARG A 77 -16.39 -7.78 6.95
N ALA A 78 -16.17 -8.55 5.89
CA ALA A 78 -16.87 -9.82 5.68
C ALA A 78 -16.56 -10.84 6.79
N CYS A 79 -15.30 -10.94 7.22
CA CYS A 79 -14.88 -11.89 8.25
C CYS A 79 -15.14 -11.41 9.68
N ARG A 80 -15.06 -10.10 9.95
CA ARG A 80 -15.21 -9.53 11.30
C ARG A 80 -16.59 -8.96 11.58
N GLY A 81 -17.39 -8.66 10.56
CA GLY A 81 -18.69 -8.00 10.70
C GLY A 81 -19.65 -8.70 11.66
N GLY A 82 -19.64 -10.04 11.68
CA GLY A 82 -20.45 -10.83 12.62
C GLY A 82 -20.14 -10.57 14.10
N HIS A 83 -18.94 -10.10 14.45
CA HIS A 83 -18.56 -9.80 15.84
C HIS A 83 -19.23 -8.55 16.39
N PHE A 84 -19.83 -7.72 15.53
CA PHE A 84 -20.48 -6.46 15.91
C PHE A 84 -21.99 -6.61 16.12
N ASN A 85 -22.57 -7.82 15.97
CA ASN A 85 -23.99 -8.10 16.22
C ASN A 85 -24.97 -7.12 15.53
N GLY A 86 -24.62 -6.64 14.33
CA GLY A 86 -25.43 -5.66 13.58
C GLY A 86 -25.15 -4.18 13.91
N ASP A 87 -24.28 -3.88 14.86
CA ASP A 87 -23.81 -2.51 15.13
C ASP A 87 -22.81 -2.04 14.07
N LEU A 88 -23.35 -1.39 13.04
CA LEU A 88 -22.57 -0.85 11.93
C LEU A 88 -21.67 0.33 12.35
N ALA A 89 -22.05 1.09 13.38
CA ALA A 89 -21.28 2.23 13.85
C ALA A 89 -20.00 1.74 14.57
N ALA A 90 -20.14 0.77 15.47
CA ALA A 90 -19.00 0.14 16.12
C ALA A 90 -18.06 -0.55 15.12
N MET A 91 -18.61 -1.22 14.10
CA MET A 91 -17.81 -1.82 13.04
C MET A 91 -17.03 -0.76 12.25
N LYS A 92 -17.67 0.36 11.87
CA LYS A 92 -17.03 1.44 11.14
C LYS A 92 -15.92 2.11 11.95
N GLU A 93 -16.13 2.29 13.25
CA GLU A 93 -15.10 2.83 14.14
C GLU A 93 -13.87 1.91 14.22
N ALA A 94 -14.09 0.60 14.39
CA ALA A 94 -13.02 -0.38 14.41
C ALA A 94 -12.27 -0.46 13.06
N GLU A 95 -13.01 -0.39 11.95
CA GLU A 95 -12.45 -0.35 10.60
C GLU A 95 -11.57 0.88 10.40
N ASP A 96 -12.06 2.07 10.77
CA ASP A 96 -11.32 3.32 10.63
C ASP A 96 -10.09 3.38 11.52
N LYS A 97 -10.15 2.76 12.71
CA LYS A 97 -9.01 2.66 13.60
C LYS A 97 -7.86 1.85 12.98
N LEU A 98 -8.18 0.77 12.25
CA LEU A 98 -7.19 -0.11 11.63
C LEU A 98 -6.74 0.43 10.25
N TRP A 99 -7.71 0.68 9.37
CA TRP A 99 -7.51 1.05 7.97
C TRP A 99 -7.43 2.56 7.75
N GLY A 100 -7.53 3.38 8.80
CA GLY A 100 -7.55 4.82 8.67
C GLY A 100 -8.83 5.35 8.00
N ALA A 101 -9.01 6.66 8.14
CA ALA A 101 -10.13 7.41 7.59
C ALA A 101 -9.69 8.82 7.17
N ALA A 102 -10.61 9.57 6.55
CA ALA A 102 -10.40 10.97 6.27
C ALA A 102 -10.03 11.70 7.58
N SER A 103 -8.82 12.23 7.61
CA SER A 103 -8.26 12.90 8.78
C SER A 103 -8.65 14.37 8.75
N THR A 104 -8.98 14.93 9.91
CA THR A 104 -9.07 16.38 10.10
C THR A 104 -7.95 16.84 11.03
N GLU A 105 -7.64 18.14 11.05
CA GLU A 105 -6.64 18.68 11.98
C GLU A 105 -6.90 18.27 13.44
N LYS A 106 -8.17 18.13 13.81
CA LYS A 106 -8.60 17.75 15.16
C LYS A 106 -8.67 16.24 15.39
N LYS A 107 -8.67 15.43 14.32
CA LYS A 107 -8.82 13.97 14.41
C LYS A 107 -7.94 13.29 13.33
N PRO A 108 -6.64 13.10 13.60
CA PRO A 108 -5.78 12.31 12.74
C PRO A 108 -6.19 10.84 12.82
N MET A 109 -6.52 10.24 11.68
CA MET A 109 -6.90 8.84 11.53
C MET A 109 -5.98 8.13 10.51
N PRO A 110 -4.65 8.09 10.76
CA PRO A 110 -3.74 7.39 9.89
C PRO A 110 -3.99 5.88 9.96
N SER A 111 -3.72 5.18 8.86
CA SER A 111 -3.78 3.72 8.92
C SER A 111 -2.64 3.14 9.75
N GLN A 112 -2.95 2.04 10.44
CA GLN A 112 -2.00 1.17 11.11
C GLN A 112 -1.45 0.06 10.19
N VAL A 113 -1.98 -0.06 8.97
CA VAL A 113 -1.60 -1.09 7.98
C VAL A 113 -0.89 -0.44 6.82
N GLU A 114 0.31 -0.92 6.52
CA GLU A 114 1.11 -0.56 5.36
C GLU A 114 1.17 -1.75 4.40
N ILE A 115 1.06 -1.48 3.11
CA ILE A 115 1.11 -2.50 2.06
C ILE A 115 2.22 -2.11 1.09
N MET A 116 3.16 -3.03 0.91
CA MET A 116 4.23 -2.93 -0.05
C MET A 116 4.10 -4.06 -1.05
N ILE A 117 4.33 -3.76 -2.32
CA ILE A 117 4.28 -4.73 -3.41
C ILE A 117 5.64 -4.74 -4.09
N SER A 118 6.14 -5.94 -4.34
CA SER A 118 7.24 -6.21 -5.27
C SER A 118 6.67 -7.06 -6.40
N ILE A 119 6.95 -6.68 -7.65
CA ILE A 119 6.58 -7.46 -8.82
C ILE A 119 7.81 -8.27 -9.22
N GLU A 120 7.76 -9.58 -8.98
CA GLU A 120 8.85 -10.49 -9.32
C GLU A 120 8.80 -10.91 -10.81
N GLN A 121 7.59 -11.05 -11.37
CA GLN A 121 7.35 -11.39 -12.78
C GLN A 121 6.12 -10.63 -13.29
N SER A 122 6.29 -9.79 -14.32
CA SER A 122 5.23 -8.96 -14.90
C SER A 122 4.31 -9.70 -15.87
N GLY A 123 4.68 -10.92 -16.29
CA GLY A 123 3.99 -11.67 -17.33
C GLY A 123 4.14 -11.04 -18.72
N GLU A 124 3.32 -11.53 -19.67
CA GLU A 124 3.24 -11.04 -21.04
C GLU A 124 1.83 -10.46 -21.28
N SER A 125 1.76 -9.37 -22.05
CA SER A 125 0.49 -8.78 -22.45
C SER A 125 -0.09 -9.58 -23.62
N GLU A 126 -1.24 -10.22 -23.41
CA GLU A 126 -2.02 -10.82 -24.50
C GLU A 126 -3.22 -9.93 -24.82
N HIS A 127 -3.27 -9.44 -26.06
CA HIS A 127 -4.43 -8.74 -26.61
C HIS A 127 -5.25 -9.73 -27.47
N PRO A 128 -6.58 -9.80 -27.30
CA PRO A 128 -7.44 -10.60 -28.17
C PRO A 128 -7.49 -10.03 -29.60
#